data_AF-A0A9D6TD03-F1
#
_entry.id   AF-A0A9D6TD03-F1
#
_cell.length_a   1.000
_cell.length_b   1.000
_cell.length_c   1.000
_cell.angle_alpha   90.00
_cell.angle_beta   90.00
_cell.angle_gamma   90.00
#
_symmetry.space_group_name_H-M   'P 1'
#
loop_
_entity.id
_entity.type
_entity.pdbx_description
1 polymer ?
#
loop_
_entity_poly.entity_id
_entity_poly.type
_entity_poly.pdbx_seq_one_letter_code
_entity_poly.pdbx_strand_id
1 'polypeptide(L)' 'MAHTAISEPPGFAELTKAEQVRYLQALWDRIAEKPGDLPVPESHLQVAEERLAEYRRDSTRAHSAYEVLDRLAKKPR' A
#
# COMPACT_ATOMS: atom_id res chain seq x y z
N MET A 1 9.23 9.72 -18.49
CA MET A 1 9.26 10.42 -17.19
C MET A 1 10.69 10.43 -16.72
N ALA A 2 11.25 11.58 -16.33
CA ALA A 2 12.61 11.62 -15.82
C ALA A 2 12.63 10.89 -14.47
N HIS A 3 13.29 9.74 -14.40
CA HIS A 3 13.59 9.11 -13.13
C HIS A 3 14.68 9.97 -12.49
N THR A 4 14.29 10.96 -11.69
CA THR A 4 15.22 11.63 -10.80
C THR A 4 15.72 10.56 -9.85
N ALA A 5 16.96 10.10 -10.04
CA ALA A 5 17.58 9.13 -9.16
C ALA A 5 17.71 9.80 -7.78
N ILE A 6 16.87 9.38 -6.83
CA ILE A 6 16.99 9.79 -5.44
C ILE A 6 18.12 8.95 -4.86
N SER A 7 19.21 9.61 -4.45
CA SER A 7 20.32 8.94 -3.78
C SER A 7 19.84 8.30 -2.47
N GLU A 8 20.38 7.12 -2.18
CA GLU A 8 20.07 6.41 -0.95
C GLU A 8 20.51 7.23 0.28
N PRO A 9 19.70 7.28 1.36
CA PRO A 9 20.10 7.97 2.58
C PRO A 9 21.40 7.37 3.16
N PRO A 10 22.32 8.20 3.66
CA PRO A 10 23.53 7.72 4.31
C PRO A 10 23.23 6.70 5.42
N GLY A 11 23.99 5.61 5.48
CA GLY A 11 23.83 4.59 6.51
C GLY A 11 22.77 3.52 6.22
N PHE A 12 21.98 3.65 5.15
CA PHE A 12 20.93 2.67 4.84
C PHE A 12 21.48 1.35 4.27
N ALA A 13 22.55 1.41 3.47
CA ALA A 13 23.18 0.22 2.89
C ALA A 13 23.79 -0.70 3.96
N GLU A 14 24.17 -0.13 5.10
CA GLU A 14 24.80 -0.77 6.24
C GLU A 14 23.78 -1.43 7.19
N LEU A 15 22.50 -1.11 7.06
CA LEU A 15 21.41 -1.73 7.81
C LEU A 15 21.20 -3.19 7.39
N THR A 16 20.82 -4.04 8.33
CA THR A 16 20.29 -5.37 8.00
C THR A 16 19.01 -5.24 7.17
N LYS A 17 18.64 -6.28 6.41
CA LYS A 17 17.40 -6.26 5.62
C LYS A 17 16.15 -6.02 6.46
N ALA A 18 16.11 -6.55 7.68
CA ALA A 18 15.00 -6.29 8.59
C ALA A 18 14.91 -4.81 9.01
N GLU A 19 16.05 -4.16 9.22
CA GLU A 19 16.12 -2.73 9.55
C GLU A 19 15.81 -1.84 8.36
N GLN A 20 16.28 -2.20 7.15
CA GLN A 20 15.89 -1.52 5.91
C GLN A 20 14.37 -1.52 5.73
N VAL A 21 13.72 -2.67 5.94
CA VAL A 21 12.25 -2.78 5.87
C VAL A 21 11.57 -1.90 6.93
N ARG A 22 12.03 -1.95 8.18
CA ARG A 22 11.49 -1.10 9.25
C ARG A 22 11.66 0.39 8.97
N TYR A 23 12.81 0.78 8.41
CA TYR A 23 13.09 2.15 8.01
C TYR A 23 12.14 2.63 6.91
N LEU A 24 11.94 1.82 5.86
CA LEU A 24 10.98 2.14 4.81
C LEU A 24 9.55 2.25 5.34
N GLN A 25 9.15 1.39 6.28
CA GLN A 25 7.85 1.48 6.95
C GLN A 25 7.69 2.80 7.71
N ALA A 26 8.68 3.21 8.51
CA ALA A 26 8.63 4.47 9.24
C ALA A 26 8.55 5.70 8.31
N LEU A 27 9.24 5.67 7.17
CA LEU A 27 9.10 6.71 6.14
C LEU A 27 7.70 6.71 5.53
N TRP A 28 7.15 5.53 5.25
CA TRP A 28 5.81 5.40 4.70
C TRP A 28 4.75 5.91 5.67
N ASP A 29 4.88 5.60 6.97
CA ASP A 29 3.99 6.10 8.01
C ASP A 29 4.02 7.63 8.06
N ARG A 30 5.22 8.23 8.00
CA ARG A 30 5.39 9.69 7.96
C ARG A 30 4.75 10.31 6.71
N ILE A 31 4.93 9.69 5.54
CA ILE A 31 4.30 10.12 4.29
C ILE A 31 2.77 10.07 4.42
N ALA A 32 2.25 9.03 5.06
CA ALA A 32 0.82 8.82 5.27
C ALA A 32 0.20 9.74 6.35
N GLU A 33 0.98 10.48 7.13
CA GLU A 33 0.46 11.44 8.13
C GLU A 33 -0.44 12.52 7.51
N LYS A 34 -0.25 12.84 6.22
CA LYS A 34 -1.08 13.78 5.47
C LYS A 34 -1.64 13.12 4.20
N PRO A 35 -2.69 12.29 4.32
CA PRO A 35 -3.23 11.55 3.18
C PRO A 35 -3.70 12.44 2.02
N GLY A 36 -4.13 13.68 2.33
CA GLY A 36 -4.58 14.64 1.31
C GLY A 36 -3.48 15.19 0.41
N ASP A 37 -2.21 15.08 0.82
CA ASP A 37 -1.06 15.53 0.02
C ASP A 37 -0.58 14.43 -0.94
N LEU A 38 -1.13 13.22 -0.83
CA LEU A 38 -0.76 12.11 -1.69
C LEU A 38 -1.46 12.25 -3.04
N PRO A 39 -0.71 12.37 -4.15
CA PRO A 39 -1.33 12.36 -5.46
C PRO A 39 -1.98 10.99 -5.69
N VAL A 40 -3.26 10.99 -6.05
CA VAL A 40 -3.95 9.77 -6.50
C VAL A 40 -3.96 9.81 -8.03
N PRO A 41 -3.17 8.96 -8.71
CA PRO A 41 -3.20 8.88 -10.15
C PRO A 41 -4.60 8.50 -10.65
N GLU A 42 -5.02 9.09 -11.77
CA GLU A 42 -6.31 8.77 -12.40
C GLU A 42 -6.45 7.27 -12.71
N SER A 43 -5.35 6.62 -13.10
CA SER A 43 -5.31 5.17 -13.30
C SER A 43 -5.68 4.37 -12.05
N HIS A 44 -5.34 4.86 -10.84
CA HIS A 44 -5.73 4.20 -9.60
C HIS A 44 -7.24 4.38 -9.32
N LEU A 45 -7.77 5.57 -9.64
CA LEU A 45 -9.22 5.83 -9.53
C LEU A 45 -10.01 4.93 -10.47
N GLN A 46 -9.55 4.80 -11.73
CA GLN A 46 -10.19 3.94 -12.72
C GLN A 46 -10.28 2.48 -12.23
N VAL A 47 -9.19 1.93 -11.67
CA VAL A 47 -9.21 0.58 -11.10
C VAL A 47 -10.18 0.48 -9.92
N ALA A 48 -10.28 1.51 -9.08
CA ALA A 48 -11.23 1.52 -7.97
C ALA A 48 -12.68 1.55 -8.46
N GLU A 49 -12.98 2.34 -9.50
CA GLU A 49 -14.30 2.43 -10.13
C GLU A 49 -14.70 1.12 -10.81
N GLU A 50 -13.78 0.49 -11.55
CA GLU A 50 -13.99 -0.81 -12.19
C GLU A 50 -14.34 -1.88 -11.15
N ARG A 51 -13.56 -1.98 -10.07
CA ARG A 51 -13.81 -2.93 -8.97
C ARG A 51 -15.14 -2.65 -8.26
N LEU A 52 -15.49 -1.38 -8.08
CA LEU A 52 -16.77 -1.00 -7.47
C LEU A 52 -17.96 -1.36 -8.37
N ALA A 53 -17.82 -1.18 -9.69
CA ALA A 53 -18.83 -1.57 -10.66
C ALA A 53 -19.03 -3.10 -10.70
N GLU A 54 -17.94 -3.87 -10.64
CA GLU A 54 -18.00 -5.34 -10.53
C GLU A 54 -18.72 -5.78 -9.26
N TYR A 55 -18.37 -5.20 -8.11
CA TYR A 55 -19.05 -5.48 -6.84
C TYR A 55 -20.55 -5.18 -6.89
N ARG A 56 -20.95 -4.06 -7.53
CA ARG A 56 -22.36 -3.70 -7.67
C ARG A 56 -23.14 -4.65 -8.58
N ARG A 57 -22.47 -5.28 -9.56
CA ARG A 57 -23.08 -6.28 -10.45
C ARG A 57 -23.26 -7.62 -9.76
N ASP A 58 -22.30 -8.01 -8.92
CA ASP A 58 -22.34 -9.25 -8.14
C ASP A 58 -21.61 -9.08 -6.80
N SER A 59 -22.39 -8.81 -5.77
CA SER A 59 -21.87 -8.55 -4.42
C SER A 59 -21.31 -9.80 -3.75
N THR A 60 -21.60 -10.99 -4.26
CA THR A 60 -21.13 -12.26 -3.67
C THR A 60 -19.65 -12.53 -3.95
N ARG A 61 -19.04 -11.79 -4.89
CA ARG A 61 -17.64 -11.96 -5.32
C ARG A 61 -16.65 -11.06 -4.59
N ALA A 62 -17.13 -10.19 -3.70
CA ALA A 62 -16.26 -9.34 -2.88
C ALA A 62 -16.31 -9.77 -1.42
N HIS A 63 -15.19 -9.54 -0.73
CA HIS A 63 -15.10 -9.65 0.72
C HIS A 63 -14.72 -8.30 1.29
N SER A 64 -15.27 -7.99 2.46
CA SER A 64 -14.81 -6.82 3.19
C SER A 64 -13.35 -7.00 3.62
N ALA A 65 -12.63 -5.88 3.76
CA ALA A 65 -11.26 -5.92 4.26
C ALA A 65 -11.19 -6.60 5.64
N TYR A 66 -12.18 -6.36 6.51
CA TYR A 66 -12.28 -6.98 7.83
C TYR A 66 -12.37 -8.50 7.75
N GLU A 67 -13.24 -9.07 6.89
CA GLU A 67 -13.35 -10.52 6.72
C GLU A 67 -12.04 -11.16 6.23
N VAL A 68 -11.35 -10.48 5.31
CA VAL A 68 -10.06 -10.96 4.79
C VAL A 68 -8.99 -10.94 5.89
N LEU A 69 -8.91 -9.85 6.67
CA LEU A 69 -7.98 -9.72 7.79
C LEU A 69 -8.24 -10.78 8.86
N ASP A 70 -9.51 -10.99 9.23
CA ASP A 70 -9.93 -12.02 10.17
C ASP A 70 -9.51 -13.43 9.71
N ARG A 71 -9.70 -13.73 8.43
CA ARG A 71 -9.30 -15.01 7.84
C ARG A 71 -7.78 -15.19 7.86
N LEU A 72 -7.02 -14.14 7.56
CA LEU A 72 -5.55 -14.20 7.58
C LEU A 72 -5.01 -14.36 9.00
N ALA A 73 -5.62 -13.72 9.99
CA ALA A 73 -5.23 -13.85 11.41
C ALA A 73 -5.51 -15.27 11.96
N LYS A 74 -6.56 -15.94 11.46
CA LYS A 74 -6.95 -17.30 11.86
C LYS A 74 -6.16 -18.41 11.15
N LYS A 75 -5.39 -18.09 10.09
CA LYS A 75 -4.62 -19.08 9.35
C LYS A 75 -3.31 -19.38 10.10
N PRO A 76 -3.03 -20.65 10.51
CA PRO A 76 -1.76 -20.99 11.13
C PRO A 76 -0.62 -20.71 10.14
N ARG A 77 0.45 -20.10 10.66
CA ARG A 77 1.67 -19.77 9.90
C ARG A 77 2.37 -21.03 9.39
#